data_AF-O93680-F1
#
_entry.id   AF-O93680-F1
#
_cell.length_a   1.000
_cell.length_b   1.000
_cell.length_c   1.000
_cell.angle_alpha   90.00
_cell.angle_beta   90.00
_cell.angle_gamma   90.00
#
_symmetry.space_group_name_H-M   'P 1'
#
loop_
_entity.id
_entity.type
_entity.pdbx_description
1 polymer ?
#
loop_
_entity_poly.entity_id
_entity_poly.type
_entity_poly.pdbx_seq_one_letter_code
_entity_poly.pdbx_strand_id
1 'polypeptide(L)'
;MPRNLTTPGGKILILLYEKNTEFTVTEIVEILKKNTSVTTITNWLRELERLGLIEVREERTPVGTRKKLVSLTEKGKLAAEYIRRIYDIVEVQQ
;
A
#
# COMPACT_ATOMS: atom_id res chain seq x y z
N MET A 1 5.21 -15.71 -3.14
CA MET A 1 3.90 -15.13 -2.74
C MET A 1 2.81 -16.21 -2.68
N PRO A 2 2.63 -16.88 -1.54
CA PRO A 2 1.38 -17.58 -1.25
C PRO A 2 0.23 -16.57 -1.23
N ARG A 3 -0.67 -16.63 -2.21
CA ARG A 3 -1.70 -15.61 -2.49
C ARG A 3 -2.74 -15.42 -1.37
N ASN A 4 -2.73 -16.25 -0.33
CA ASN A 4 -3.88 -16.48 0.55
C ASN A 4 -3.81 -15.80 1.93
N LEU A 5 -2.70 -15.14 2.29
CA LEU A 5 -2.52 -14.59 3.65
C LEU A 5 -2.71 -13.07 3.79
N THR A 6 -2.75 -12.30 2.69
CA THR A 6 -3.02 -10.85 2.76
C THR A 6 -4.20 -10.44 1.92
N THR A 7 -5.06 -9.67 2.56
CA THR A 7 -6.03 -8.81 1.90
C THR A 7 -5.32 -7.81 0.97
N PRO A 8 -6.03 -7.22 -0.01
CA PRO A 8 -5.46 -6.16 -0.82
C PRO A 8 -4.89 -4.98 -0.01
N GLY A 9 -5.46 -4.67 1.16
CA GLY A 9 -4.91 -3.68 2.08
C GLY A 9 -3.50 -4.03 2.57
N GLY A 10 -3.26 -5.29 2.95
CA GLY A 10 -1.92 -5.75 3.34
C GLY A 10 -0.91 -5.67 2.20
N LYS A 11 -1.34 -5.95 0.96
CA LYS A 11 -0.47 -5.80 -0.23
C LYS A 11 -0.06 -4.35 -0.47
N ILE A 12 -0.96 -3.39 -0.24
CA ILE A 12 -0.65 -1.96 -0.33
C ILE A 12 0.40 -1.59 0.73
N LEU A 13 0.24 -2.03 1.98
CA LEU A 13 1.19 -1.74 3.05
C LEU A 13 2.59 -2.28 2.76
N ILE A 14 2.69 -3.53 2.29
CA ILE A 14 3.98 -4.14 1.91
C ILE A 14 4.61 -3.38 0.74
N LEU A 15 3.83 -3.04 -0.29
CA LEU A 15 4.32 -2.28 -1.44
C LEU A 15 4.99 -0.97 -1.03
N LEU A 16 4.33 -0.20 -0.16
CA LEU A 16 4.86 1.06 0.34
C LEU A 16 6.10 0.84 1.25
N TYR A 17 6.11 -0.24 2.03
CA TYR A 17 7.19 -0.58 2.95
C TYR A 17 8.48 -0.99 2.22
N GLU A 18 8.40 -1.94 1.29
CA GLU A 18 9.58 -2.49 0.60
C GLU A 18 10.29 -1.48 -0.30
N LYS A 19 9.54 -0.49 -0.79
CA LYS A 19 10.08 0.55 -1.67
C LYS A 19 10.52 1.79 -0.92
N ASN A 20 10.13 1.93 0.35
CA ASN A 20 10.43 3.06 1.24
C ASN A 20 10.29 4.43 0.53
N THR A 21 9.23 4.58 -0.27
CA THR A 21 8.99 5.75 -1.11
C THR A 21 7.50 6.04 -1.19
N GLU A 22 7.16 7.25 -1.60
CA GLU A 22 5.81 7.64 -1.94
C GLU A 22 5.39 7.08 -3.29
N PHE A 23 4.10 6.74 -3.39
CA PHE A 23 3.47 6.38 -4.66
C PHE A 23 2.26 7.24 -4.90
N THR A 24 2.02 7.56 -6.16
CA THR A 24 0.71 8.07 -6.56
C THR A 24 -0.34 6.97 -6.43
N VAL A 25 -1.59 7.36 -6.19
CA VAL A 25 -2.74 6.43 -6.25
C VAL A 25 -2.77 5.67 -7.58
N THR A 26 -2.43 6.34 -8.69
CA THR A 26 -2.38 5.73 -10.02
C THR A 26 -1.32 4.63 -10.10
N GLU A 27 -0.10 4.86 -9.59
CA GLU A 27 0.95 3.83 -9.59
C GLU A 27 0.57 2.61 -8.74
N ILE A 28 -0.04 2.82 -7.56
CA ILE A 28 -0.54 1.73 -6.73
C ILE A 28 -1.59 0.90 -7.49
N VAL A 29 -2.52 1.57 -8.17
CA VAL A 29 -3.54 0.91 -8.99
C VAL A 29 -2.89 0.14 -10.14
N GLU A 30 -1.95 0.71 -10.88
CA GLU A 30 -1.27 0.05 -11.98
C GLU A 30 -0.54 -1.23 -11.55
N ILE A 31 0.12 -1.19 -10.38
CA ILE A 31 0.85 -2.34 -9.83
C ILE A 31 -0.12 -3.45 -9.41
N LEU A 32 -1.24 -3.11 -8.78
CA LEU A 32 -2.14 -4.08 -8.15
C LEU A 32 -3.32 -4.52 -9.03
N LYS A 33 -3.68 -3.76 -10.08
CA LYS A 33 -4.89 -4.01 -10.90
C LYS A 33 -4.90 -5.37 -11.60
N LYS A 34 -3.73 -6.00 -11.81
CA LYS A 34 -3.63 -7.34 -12.40
C LYS A 34 -4.32 -8.41 -11.55
N ASN A 35 -4.42 -8.21 -10.23
CA ASN A 35 -4.93 -9.21 -9.29
C ASN A 35 -6.04 -8.67 -8.37
N THR A 36 -6.42 -7.41 -8.48
CA THR A 36 -7.40 -6.76 -7.60
C THR A 36 -8.12 -5.66 -8.37
N SER A 37 -9.45 -5.54 -8.23
CA SER A 37 -10.19 -4.49 -8.92
C SER A 37 -9.80 -3.10 -8.42
N VAL A 38 -9.88 -2.12 -9.32
CA VAL A 38 -9.57 -0.71 -9.01
C VAL A 38 -10.42 -0.20 -7.84
N THR A 39 -11.71 -0.52 -7.81
CA THR A 39 -12.62 -0.15 -6.72
C THR A 39 -12.19 -0.73 -5.38
N THR A 40 -11.71 -1.97 -5.35
CA THR A 40 -11.21 -2.58 -4.11
C THR A 40 -9.93 -1.90 -3.65
N ILE A 41 -9.02 -1.57 -4.57
CA ILE A 41 -7.78 -0.85 -4.24
C ILE A 41 -8.10 0.52 -3.65
N THR A 42 -8.99 1.30 -4.29
CA THR A 42 -9.35 2.64 -3.80
C THR A 42 -10.09 2.62 -2.47
N ASN A 43 -10.96 1.63 -2.25
CA ASN A 43 -11.62 1.44 -0.95
C ASN A 43 -10.60 1.12 0.16
N TRP A 44 -9.63 0.25 -0.11
CA TRP A 44 -8.57 -0.04 0.85
C TRP A 44 -7.68 1.16 1.12
N LEU A 45 -7.33 1.98 0.13
CA LEU A 45 -6.59 3.22 0.37
C LEU A 45 -7.34 4.14 1.34
N ARG A 46 -8.65 4.37 1.12
CA ARG A 46 -9.47 5.16 2.05
C ARG A 46 -9.50 4.56 3.46
N GLU A 47 -9.62 3.25 3.57
CA GLU A 47 -9.69 2.57 4.85
C GLU A 47 -8.34 2.62 5.61
N LEU A 48 -7.22 2.41 4.91
CA LEU A 48 -5.89 2.52 5.48
C LEU A 48 -5.59 3.95 5.95
N GLU A 49 -6.02 4.95 5.21
CA GLU A 49 -5.93 6.37 5.59
C GLU A 49 -6.76 6.63 6.85
N ARG A 50 -8.02 6.17 6.87
CA ARG A 50 -8.93 6.27 8.03
C ARG A 50 -8.35 5.63 9.29
N LEU A 51 -7.61 4.52 9.15
CA LEU A 51 -6.95 3.82 10.25
C LEU A 51 -5.62 4.46 10.68
N GLY A 52 -5.17 5.50 9.97
CA GLY A 52 -3.90 6.20 10.21
C GLY A 52 -2.68 5.36 9.86
N LEU A 53 -2.81 4.39 8.95
CA LEU A 53 -1.71 3.54 8.49
C LEU A 53 -0.99 4.14 7.27
N ILE A 54 -1.69 4.95 6.49
CA ILE A 54 -1.09 5.74 5.41
C ILE A 54 -1.49 7.20 5.58
N GLU A 55 -0.70 8.07 4.98
CA GLU A 55 -1.05 9.48 4.76
C GLU A 55 -1.17 9.74 3.26
N VAL A 56 -2.08 10.65 2.89
CA VAL A 56 -2.26 11.08 1.50
C VAL A 56 -2.00 12.58 1.40
N ARG A 57 -0.99 12.96 0.63
CA ARG A 57 -0.63 14.36 0.38
C ARG A 57 -1.01 14.76 -1.04
N GLU A 58 -1.60 15.95 -1.20
CA GLU A 58 -1.85 16.53 -2.52
C GLU A 58 -0.69 17.40 -2.94
N GLU A 59 -0.07 17.09 -4.08
CA GLU A 59 0.98 17.90 -4.69
C GLU A 59 0.48 18.52 -5.99
N ARG A 60 0.79 19.81 -6.20
CA ARG A 60 0.52 20.49 -7.47
C ARG A 60 1.72 20.34 -8.38
N THR A 61 1.50 19.82 -9.58
CA THR A 61 2.52 19.78 -10.62
C THR A 61 2.72 21.18 -11.24
N PRO A 62 3.88 21.44 -11.87
CA PRO A 62 4.13 22.70 -12.57
C PRO A 62 3.10 23.04 -13.66
N VAL A 63 2.43 22.02 -14.21
CA VAL A 63 1.38 22.14 -15.23
C VAL A 63 -0.04 22.26 -14.64
N GLY A 64 -0.17 22.52 -13.33
CA GLY A 64 -1.44 22.78 -12.64
C GLY A 64 -2.28 21.54 -12.31
N THR A 65 -1.77 20.33 -12.57
CA THR A 65 -2.46 19.08 -12.20
C THR A 65 -2.20 18.76 -10.72
N ARG A 66 -3.17 18.12 -10.05
CA ARG A 66 -2.99 17.62 -8.68
C ARG A 66 -2.69 16.13 -8.70
N LYS A 67 -1.66 15.71 -7.96
CA LYS A 67 -1.36 14.30 -7.69
C LYS A 67 -1.56 13.99 -6.22
N LYS A 68 -2.09 12.81 -5.93
CA LYS A 68 -2.22 12.28 -4.57
C LYS A 68 -1.08 11.31 -4.32
N LEU A 69 -0.14 11.71 -3.49
CA LEU A 69 0.99 10.90 -3.04
C LEU A 69 0.62 10.18 -1.74
N VAL A 70 1.01 8.91 -1.66
CA VAL A 70 0.66 7.99 -0.57
C VAL A 70 1.95 7.47 0.04
N SER A 71 2.09 7.60 1.36
CA SER A 71 3.20 7.08 2.17
C SER A 71 2.68 6.35 3.40
N LEU A 72 3.52 5.52 4.01
CA LEU A 72 3.25 4.94 5.32
C LEU A 72 3.49 5.98 6.42
N THR A 73 2.57 6.02 7.38
CA THR A 73 2.84 6.63 8.69
C THR A 73 3.77 5.73 9.50
N GLU A 74 4.27 6.19 10.65
CA GLU A 74 5.03 5.33 11.57
C GLU A 74 4.23 4.10 12.02
N LYS A 75 2.92 4.28 12.28
CA LYS A 75 2.01 3.17 12.58
C LYS A 75 1.87 2.20 11.40
N GLY A 76 1.83 2.74 10.18
CA GLY A 76 1.82 1.97 8.94
C GLY A 76 3.06 1.13 8.73
N LYS A 77 4.24 1.72 8.96
CA LYS A 77 5.54 1.04 8.87
C LYS A 77 5.59 -0.16 9.82
N LEU A 78 5.21 0.05 11.07
CA LEU A 78 5.17 -1.02 12.07
C LEU A 78 4.20 -2.14 11.67
N ALA A 79 3.00 -1.79 11.18
CA ALA A 79 2.04 -2.78 10.69
C ALA A 79 2.59 -3.58 9.49
N ALA A 80 3.19 -2.90 8.52
CA ALA A 80 3.78 -3.52 7.34
C ALA A 80 4.96 -4.43 7.71
N GLU A 81 5.78 -4.03 8.67
CA GLU A 81 6.87 -4.84 9.20
C GLU A 81 6.34 -6.15 9.83
N TYR A 82 5.32 -6.09 10.69
CA TYR A 82 4.73 -7.30 11.27
C TYR A 82 4.14 -8.22 10.21
N ILE A 83 3.46 -7.65 9.20
CA ILE A 83 2.96 -8.40 8.06
C ILE A 83 4.13 -9.09 7.33
N ARG A 84 5.23 -8.38 7.06
CA ARG A 84 6.43 -8.94 6.41
C ARG A 84 7.07 -10.05 7.22
N ARG A 85 7.17 -9.89 8.55
CA ARG A 85 7.71 -10.93 9.45
C ARG A 85 6.85 -12.20 9.45
N ILE A 86 5.52 -12.05 9.44
CA ILE A 86 4.62 -13.20 9.30
C ILE A 86 4.91 -13.95 7.98
N TYR A 87 5.21 -13.22 6.90
CA TYR A 87 5.59 -13.85 5.64
C TYR A 87 6.90 -14.60 5.71
N ASP A 88 7.94 -14.01 6.29
CA ASP A 88 9.23 -14.67 6.43
C ASP A 88 9.09 -15.99 7.20
N ILE A 89 8.22 -16.04 8.22
CA ILE A 89 7.94 -17.27 8.96
C ILE A 89 7.27 -18.33 8.09
N VAL A 90 6.30 -17.95 7.25
CA VAL A 90 5.52 -18.89 6.44
C VAL A 90 6.26 -19.35 5.18
N GLU A 91 7.08 -18.49 4.57
CA GLU A 91 7.85 -18.84 3.36
C GLU A 91 9.06 -19.75 3.67
N VAL A 92 9.52 -19.83 4.92
CA VAL A 92 10.65 -20.70 5.34
C VAL A 92 10.29 -22.20 5.41
N GLN A 93 9.05 -22.60 5.11
CA GLN A 93 8.61 -24.01 5.14
C GLN A 93 8.39 -24.65 3.75
N GLN A 94 9.09 -24.21 2.69
CA GLN A 94 9.09 -24.88 1.39
C GLN A 94 10.46 -25.43 0.99
#